data_AF-A0A1Y4SUX4-F1
#
_entry.id   AF-A0A1Y4SUX4-F1
#
_cell.length_a   1.000
_cell.length_b   1.000
_cell.length_c   1.000
_cell.angle_alpha   90.00
_cell.angle_beta   90.00
_cell.angle_gamma   90.00
#
_symmetry.space_group_name_H-M   'P 1'
#
loop_
_entity.id
_entity.type
_entity.pdbx_description
1 polymer ?
#
loop_
_entity_poly.entity_id
_entity_poly.type
_entity_poly.pdbx_seq_one_letter_code
_entity_poly.pdbx_strand_id
1 'polypeptide(L)' 'MKNKDEIKTYMLEGMSIGMCIGVSLGVNIGMFINNIPICICFGISIGSGLGLLIGVLIKKDKS' A
#
# COMPACT_ATOMS: atom_id res chain seq x y z
N MET A 1 -12.17 -24.88 1.24
CA MET A 1 -12.29 -23.76 2.19
C MET A 1 -10.92 -23.10 2.26
N LYS A 2 -10.67 -22.03 1.50
CA LYS A 2 -9.37 -21.35 1.54
C LYS A 2 -9.18 -20.78 2.94
N ASN A 3 -8.08 -21.16 3.61
CA ASN A 3 -7.82 -20.75 4.98
C ASN A 3 -7.89 -19.23 5.08
N LYS A 4 -8.75 -18.76 5.98
CA LYS A 4 -8.97 -17.34 6.23
C LYS A 4 -7.65 -16.64 6.66
N ASP A 5 -6.71 -17.41 7.18
CA ASP A 5 -5.37 -16.99 7.60
C ASP A 5 -4.46 -16.67 6.41
N GLU A 6 -4.52 -17.43 5.32
CA GLU A 6 -3.72 -17.13 4.13
C GLU A 6 -4.16 -15.82 3.47
N ILE A 7 -5.49 -15.62 3.37
CA ILE A 7 -6.05 -14.38 2.81
C ILE A 7 -5.61 -13.16 3.61
N LYS A 8 -5.55 -13.29 4.95
CA LYS A 8 -5.04 -12.23 5.82
C LYS A 8 -3.58 -11.93 5.54
N THR A 9 -2.73 -12.95 5.39
CA THR A 9 -1.31 -12.78 5.09
C THR A 9 -1.08 -12.01 3.79
N TYR A 10 -1.77 -12.37 2.70
CA TYR A 10 -1.61 -11.68 1.41
C TYR A 10 -2.11 -10.23 1.44
N MET A 11 -3.20 -9.97 2.17
CA MET A 11 -3.68 -8.60 2.39
C MET A 11 -2.67 -7.79 3.20
N LEU A 12 -2.09 -8.39 4.26
CA LEU A 12 -1.11 -7.73 5.12
C LEU A 12 0.19 -7.41 4.36
N GLU A 13 0.63 -8.33 3.51
CA GLU A 13 1.81 -8.18 2.67
C GLU A 13 1.59 -7.09 1.61
N GLY A 14 0.46 -7.14 0.88
CA GLY A 14 0.09 -6.11 -0.09
C GLY A 14 -0.02 -4.72 0.55
N MET A 15 -0.66 -4.63 1.71
CA MET A 15 -0.84 -3.36 2.43
C MET A 15 0.48 -2.80 2.97
N SER A 16 1.40 -3.67 3.43
CA SER A 16 2.75 -3.26 3.85
C SER A 16 3.56 -2.71 2.68
N ILE A 17 3.55 -3.39 1.53
CA ILE A 17 4.23 -2.94 0.32
C ILE A 17 3.65 -1.61 -0.17
N GLY A 18 2.32 -1.51 -0.23
CA GLY A 18 1.63 -0.30 -0.65
C GLY A 18 1.94 0.90 0.25
N MET A 19 1.93 0.73 1.58
CA MET A 19 2.32 1.79 2.51
C MET A 19 3.79 2.18 2.35
N CYS A 20 4.72 1.23 2.26
CA CYS A 20 6.14 1.54 2.07
C CYS A 20 6.38 2.38 0.82
N ILE A 21 5.75 2.00 -0.30
CA ILE A 21 5.85 2.72 -1.57
C ILE A 21 5.20 4.10 -1.45
N GLY A 22 3.96 4.17 -0.92
CA GLY A 22 3.20 5.40 -0.80
C GLY A 22 3.87 6.44 0.11
N VAL A 23 4.42 6.01 1.25
CA VAL A 23 5.17 6.89 2.17
C VAL A 23 6.48 7.33 1.53
N SER A 24 7.24 6.42 0.90
CA SER A 24 8.52 6.78 0.28
C SER A 24 8.37 7.79 -0.85
N LEU A 25 7.35 7.63 -1.70
CA LEU A 25 6.97 8.59 -2.73
C LEU A 25 6.44 9.90 -2.13
N GLY A 26 5.54 9.82 -1.16
CA GLY A 26 4.99 11.01 -0.49
C GLY A 26 6.07 11.85 0.18
N VAL A 27 7.06 11.24 0.81
CA VAL A 27 8.19 11.95 1.42
C VAL A 27 9.12 12.54 0.36
N ASN A 28 9.49 11.79 -0.69
CA ASN A 28 10.36 12.30 -1.75
C ASN A 28 9.73 13.50 -2.47
N ILE A 29 8.46 13.37 -2.85
CA ILE A 29 7.72 14.43 -3.52
C ILE A 29 7.49 15.59 -2.54
N GLY A 30 7.11 15.31 -1.29
CA GLY A 30 6.91 16.34 -0.26
C GLY A 30 8.16 17.16 0.05
N MET A 31 9.35 16.55 0.00
CA MET A 31 10.63 17.24 0.13
C MET A 31 10.88 18.20 -1.05
N PHE A 32 10.54 17.78 -2.27
CA PHE A 32 10.66 18.63 -3.46
C PHE A 32 9.75 19.87 -3.42
N ILE A 33 8.54 19.73 -2.88
CA ILE A 33 7.53 20.81 -2.86
C ILE A 33 7.59 21.61 -1.53
N ASN A 34 8.56 21.36 -0.65
CA ASN A 34 8.64 21.93 0.71
C ASN A 34 7.35 21.76 1.54
N ASN A 35 6.53 20.76 1.20
CA ASN A 35 5.22 20.55 1.82
C ASN A 35 5.00 19.07 2.16
N ILE A 36 5.92 18.58 2.97
CA ILE A 36 6.00 17.20 3.47
C ILE A 36 4.67 16.69 4.05
N PRO A 37 3.98 17.38 4.98
CA PRO A 37 2.80 16.82 5.63
C PRO A 37 1.63 16.56 4.67
N ILE A 38 1.39 17.47 3.72
CA ILE A 38 0.34 17.29 2.71
C ILE A 38 0.65 16.08 1.82
N CYS A 39 1.92 15.96 1.42
CA CYS A 39 2.34 14.96 0.46
C CYS A 39 2.41 13.55 1.07
N ILE A 40 2.74 13.44 2.36
CA ILE A 40 2.62 12.19 3.12
C ILE A 40 1.16 11.75 3.22
N CYS A 41 0.22 12.67 3.51
CA CYS A 41 -1.22 12.33 3.53
C CYS A 41 -1.69 11.75 2.19
N PHE A 42 -1.33 12.40 1.07
CA PHE A 42 -1.63 11.87 -0.27
C PHE A 42 -0.92 10.54 -0.53
N GLY A 43 0.37 10.44 -0.17
CA GLY A 43 1.17 9.24 -0.32
C GLY A 43 0.61 8.03 0.42
N ILE A 44 0.14 8.21 1.65
CA ILE A 44 -0.52 7.15 2.44
C ILE A 44 -1.85 6.76 1.81
N SER A 45 -2.64 7.73 1.32
CA SER A 45 -3.93 7.46 0.69
C SER A 45 -3.77 6.66 -0.60
N ILE A 46 -2.80 7.03 -1.43
CA ILE A 46 -2.46 6.32 -2.67
C ILE A 46 -1.85 4.95 -2.35
N GLY A 47 -0.91 4.91 -1.41
CA GLY A 47 -0.23 3.68 -0.98
C GLY A 47 -1.17 2.64 -0.38
N SER A 48 -2.16 3.07 0.39
CA SER A 48 -3.19 2.18 0.94
C SER A 48 -4.10 1.62 -0.16
N GLY A 49 -4.48 2.45 -1.14
CA GLY A 49 -5.28 2.00 -2.29
C GLY A 49 -4.52 0.98 -3.16
N LEU A 50 -3.25 1.27 -3.47
CA LEU A 50 -2.38 0.37 -4.22
C LEU A 50 -2.10 -0.92 -3.44
N GLY A 51 -1.82 -0.84 -2.14
CA GLY A 51 -1.54 -2.00 -1.31
C GLY A 51 -2.73 -2.96 -1.20
N LEU A 52 -3.94 -2.41 -1.11
CA LEU A 52 -5.17 -3.20 -1.18
C LEU A 52 -5.34 -3.85 -2.55
N LEU A 53 -5.12 -3.10 -3.64
CA LEU A 53 -5.24 -3.62 -4.99
C LEU A 53 -4.26 -4.77 -5.25
N ILE A 54 -3.00 -4.62 -4.84
CA ILE A 54 -1.96 -5.64 -4.94
C ILE A 54 -2.33 -6.87 -4.09
N GLY A 55 -2.75 -6.68 -2.84
CA GLY A 55 -3.18 -7.79 -1.98
C GLY A 55 -4.37 -8.57 -2.56
N VAL A 56 -5.33 -7.89 -3.19
CA VAL A 56 -6.46 -8.52 -3.90
C VAL A 56 -6.00 -9.24 -5.17
N LEU A 57 -5.05 -8.68 -5.92
CA LEU A 57 -4.51 -9.28 -7.13
C LEU A 57 -3.75 -10.58 -6.82
N ILE A 58 -2.88 -10.56 -5.80
CA ILE A 58 -2.17 -11.75 -5.31
C ILE A 58 -3.15 -12.84 -4.86
N LYS A 59 -4.22 -12.44 -4.15
CA LYS A 59 -5.30 -13.36 -3.76
C LYS A 59 -5.99 -14.02 -4.95
N LYS A 60 -6.16 -13.27 -6.06
CA LYS A 60 -6.83 -13.75 -7.27
C LYS A 60 -5.95 -14.69 -8.09
N ASP A 61 -4.66 -14.42 -8.17
CA ASP A 61 -3.69 -15.26 -8.89
C ASP A 61 -3.51 -16.66 -8.26
N LYS A 62 -3.56 -16.72 -6.92
CA LYS A 62 -3.53 -18.00 -6.17
C LYS A 62 -4.88 -18.75 -6.14
N SER A 63 -5.88 -18.37 -6.95
CA SER A 63 -7.25 -18.93 -6.90
C SER A 63 -7.73 -19.62 -8.14
#